data_AF-J3LZQ2-F1
#
_entry.id   AF-J3LZQ2-F1
#
_cell.length_a   1.000
_cell.length_b   1.000
_cell.length_c   1.000
_cell.angle_alpha   90.00
_cell.angle_beta   90.00
_cell.angle_gamma   90.00
#
_symmetry.space_group_name_H-M   'P 1'
#
loop_
_entity.id
_entity.type
_entity.pdbx_description
1 polymer ?
#
loop_
_entity_poly.entity_id
_entity_poly.type
_entity_poly.pdbx_seq_one_letter_code
_entity_poly.pdbx_strand_id
1 'polypeptide(L)'
;MFSIIVMKLNLTTGIIPSLNVSAGLLGFFFVRLWTAAIERLGLLRQPFTRQENTVIQTCVVAAYDIAFSGGFGTYLFGMSETIAKQATEANDAQNVKNPHIGWMIGFLFLVSFIGLFALVPLRKIMIVDYKLTYPSGTATAYLINGFHTPEGAKLAKKQVKTLGKFFLFSFVWGFFQWFYTGGDGCGFQNFPSLGLQAYKNRFYFDFSPTYVGVGMICPHIVNASVLLGGILSWGVMWPLIRNKKGSWYSASLKETSLHGLQGYRVFISIALILGDGLYNFVKVLIRTTTGFVAMMKKNSTLPVSNDGSPMVTGEAASFDDERRTELFLKDQIPKTVAYGGYVAVAAVSIGALPQIFPQLKWYYILVAYVFAPVLAFCNAYGAGLTDWSLASTYGKLAIFIFGAWAGASQGGVLVGLAACGVMMSIVSTASDLMQDFKTGYLTLASPRSMFISQVIGTSMGCVIAPCVFWLFYKAFTDIGVSGTEYPAPYAIVYRNMAILGVDGFSSLPKHCLTLCYIFFAAAIAINLARDLAPPKVARFIPLPMAMAIPFYIGSYFAIDMFIGTVIVFVWGMVNRAKADAFAPAVASGLICGDGIWTLPQSILALAKVKPPICMKFLSRSVNAKVNDFLGN
;
A
#
# COMPACT_ATOMS: atom_id res chain seq x y z
N MET A 1 14.56 14.10 4.69
CA MET A 1 13.29 14.83 4.81
C MET A 1 12.09 13.89 4.82
N PHE A 2 11.82 13.15 3.74
CA PHE A 2 10.66 12.24 3.67
C PHE A 2 10.57 11.25 4.83
N SER A 3 11.68 10.61 5.23
CA SER A 3 11.70 9.70 6.39
C SER A 3 11.26 10.36 7.70
N ILE A 4 11.52 11.66 7.91
CA ILE A 4 11.07 12.40 9.10
C ILE A 4 9.55 12.61 9.06
N ILE A 5 9.03 13.00 7.91
CA ILE A 5 7.59 13.18 7.70
C ILE A 5 6.85 11.87 7.93
N VAL A 6 7.31 10.80 7.26
CA VAL A 6 6.73 9.46 7.37
C VAL A 6 6.81 8.95 8.80
N MET A 7 7.94 9.11 9.49
CA MET A 7 8.09 8.71 10.89
C MET A 7 7.06 9.41 11.78
N LYS A 8 6.90 10.72 11.61
CA LYS A 8 5.96 11.51 12.39
C LYS A 8 4.51 11.08 12.15
N LEU A 9 4.14 10.83 10.90
CA LEU A 9 2.80 10.32 10.56
C LEU A 9 2.59 8.92 11.14
N ASN A 10 3.61 8.05 11.09
CA ASN A 10 3.57 6.72 11.69
C ASN A 10 3.28 6.77 13.20
N LEU A 11 3.95 7.69 13.91
CA LEU A 11 3.82 7.85 15.36
C LEU A 11 2.54 8.59 15.81
N THR A 12 1.87 9.31 14.91
CA THR A 12 0.65 10.08 15.25
C THR A 12 -0.62 9.41 14.71
N THR A 13 -0.75 9.29 13.38
CA THR A 13 -1.97 8.82 12.71
C THR A 13 -1.88 7.37 12.25
N GLY A 14 -0.66 6.84 12.05
CA GLY A 14 -0.38 5.50 11.51
C GLY A 14 -0.86 5.27 10.07
N ILE A 15 -1.34 6.31 9.38
CA ILE A 15 -1.74 6.30 7.98
C ILE A 15 -0.77 7.19 7.22
N ILE A 16 -0.11 6.62 6.22
CA ILE A 16 0.89 7.31 5.42
C ILE A 16 0.40 7.36 3.98
N PRO A 17 0.21 8.55 3.40
CA PRO A 17 -0.08 8.70 1.98
C PRO A 17 1.15 8.34 1.15
N SER A 18 0.94 7.96 -0.12
CA SER A 18 2.05 7.75 -1.05
C SER A 18 2.77 9.09 -1.31
N LEU A 19 4.10 9.09 -1.18
CA LEU A 19 4.94 10.25 -1.46
C LEU A 19 5.77 10.06 -2.74
N ASN A 20 5.42 9.09 -3.60
CA ASN A 20 6.15 8.77 -4.83
C ASN A 20 6.19 9.97 -5.79
N VAL A 21 5.04 10.62 -5.99
CA VAL A 21 4.91 11.82 -6.81
C VAL A 21 5.80 12.93 -6.27
N SER A 22 5.70 13.19 -4.97
CA SER A 22 6.48 14.22 -4.28
C SER A 22 7.98 13.99 -4.42
N ALA A 23 8.43 12.73 -4.34
CA ALA A 23 9.82 12.35 -4.59
C ALA A 23 10.24 12.64 -6.04
N GLY A 24 9.39 12.34 -7.04
CA GLY A 24 9.67 12.64 -8.45
C GLY A 24 9.72 14.14 -8.78
N LEU A 25 8.81 14.95 -8.23
CA LEU A 25 8.84 16.40 -8.43
C LEU A 25 10.06 17.05 -7.76
N LEU A 26 10.32 16.73 -6.49
CA LEU A 26 11.45 17.32 -5.78
C LEU A 26 12.78 16.83 -6.38
N GLY A 27 12.86 15.57 -6.78
CA GLY A 27 13.98 15.02 -7.55
C GLY A 27 14.25 15.85 -8.80
N PHE A 28 13.21 16.15 -9.59
CA PHE A 28 13.34 17.04 -10.74
C PHE A 28 13.87 18.42 -10.35
N PHE A 29 13.21 19.08 -9.39
CA PHE A 29 13.52 20.46 -9.01
C PHE A 29 14.96 20.61 -8.50
N PHE A 30 15.38 19.78 -7.54
CA PHE A 30 16.71 19.89 -6.95
C PHE A 30 17.82 19.56 -7.96
N VAL A 31 17.63 18.53 -8.79
CA VAL A 31 18.62 18.16 -9.80
C VAL A 31 18.65 19.18 -10.93
N ARG A 32 17.51 19.76 -11.31
CA ARG A 32 17.46 20.83 -12.31
C ARG A 32 18.14 22.11 -11.82
N LEU A 33 17.94 22.46 -10.55
CA LEU A 33 18.62 23.59 -9.92
C LEU A 33 20.15 23.37 -9.89
N TRP A 34 20.57 22.16 -9.50
CA TRP A 34 21.98 21.77 -9.48
C TRP A 34 22.61 21.77 -10.87
N THR A 35 21.95 21.16 -11.85
CA THR A 35 22.44 21.10 -13.23
C THR A 35 22.49 22.47 -13.88
N ALA A 36 21.51 23.36 -13.61
CA ALA A 36 21.55 24.75 -14.06
C ALA A 36 22.71 25.55 -13.44
N ALA A 37 23.05 25.29 -12.17
CA ALA A 37 24.20 25.91 -11.52
C ALA A 37 25.53 25.42 -12.15
N ILE A 38 25.65 24.13 -12.41
CA ILE A 38 26.83 23.52 -13.08
C ILE A 38 26.95 24.00 -14.54
N GLU A 39 25.83 24.17 -15.24
CA GLU A 39 25.78 24.68 -16.61
C GLU A 39 26.36 26.10 -16.69
N ARG A 40 26.03 26.96 -15.71
CA ARG A 40 26.63 28.30 -15.58
C ARG A 40 28.14 28.27 -15.35
N LEU A 41 28.66 27.18 -14.78
CA LEU A 41 30.11 26.96 -14.58
C LEU A 41 30.78 26.30 -15.79
N GLY A 42 30.04 26.02 -16.87
CA GLY A 42 30.57 25.37 -18.09
C GLY A 42 30.96 23.89 -17.91
N LEU A 43 30.57 23.27 -16.79
CA LEU A 43 30.98 21.90 -16.42
C LEU A 43 29.94 20.84 -16.78
N LEU A 44 28.78 21.23 -17.31
CA LEU A 44 27.69 20.30 -17.63
C LEU A 44 28.01 19.56 -18.94
N ARG A 45 28.22 18.24 -18.86
CA ARG A 45 28.53 17.39 -20.03
C ARG A 45 27.30 16.75 -20.68
N GLN A 46 26.24 16.49 -19.90
CA GLN A 46 25.05 15.78 -20.36
C GLN A 46 23.77 16.39 -19.76
N PRO A 47 22.65 16.42 -20.51
CA PRO A 47 21.38 16.94 -20.02
C PRO A 47 20.70 15.96 -19.07
N PHE A 48 20.00 16.50 -18.06
CA PHE A 48 19.21 15.70 -17.13
C PHE A 48 17.97 15.08 -17.80
N THR A 49 17.88 13.76 -17.75
CA THR A 49 16.91 12.94 -18.46
C THR A 49 15.77 12.46 -17.56
N ARG A 50 14.65 12.04 -18.18
CA ARG A 50 13.52 11.43 -17.46
C ARG A 50 13.89 10.12 -16.76
N GLN A 51 14.84 9.37 -17.34
CA GLN A 51 15.29 8.11 -16.79
C GLN A 51 16.07 8.34 -15.50
N GLU A 52 16.97 9.33 -15.47
CA GLU A 52 17.68 9.73 -14.25
C GLU A 52 16.72 10.20 -13.16
N ASN A 53 15.71 11.01 -13.53
CA ASN A 53 14.68 11.43 -12.58
C ASN A 53 13.91 10.24 -11.99
N THR A 54 13.57 9.26 -12.83
CA THR A 54 12.90 8.02 -12.37
C THR A 54 13.80 7.23 -11.42
N VAL A 55 15.11 7.12 -11.73
CA VAL A 55 16.09 6.45 -10.86
C VAL A 55 16.17 7.13 -9.50
N ILE A 56 16.23 8.46 -9.48
CA ILE A 56 16.28 9.25 -8.23
C ILE A 56 14.99 9.06 -7.43
N GLN A 57 13.83 9.16 -8.07
CA GLN A 57 12.55 8.91 -7.42
C GLN A 57 12.49 7.52 -6.78
N THR A 58 12.92 6.48 -7.51
CA THR A 58 12.97 5.09 -7.02
C THR A 58 13.84 4.98 -5.77
N CYS A 59 15.05 5.58 -5.79
CA CYS A 59 15.96 5.58 -4.64
C CYS A 59 15.32 6.25 -3.41
N VAL A 60 14.72 7.42 -3.60
CA VAL A 60 14.09 8.20 -2.52
C VAL A 60 12.89 7.45 -1.94
N VAL A 61 12.06 6.84 -2.79
CA VAL A 61 10.91 6.03 -2.35
C VAL A 61 11.36 4.84 -1.54
N ALA A 62 12.31 4.05 -2.03
CA ALA A 62 12.86 2.93 -1.28
C ALA A 62 13.46 3.34 0.07
N ALA A 63 14.09 4.52 0.15
CA ALA A 63 14.69 5.00 1.39
C ALA A 63 13.65 5.45 2.44
N TYR A 64 12.60 6.18 2.04
CA TYR A 64 11.59 6.60 3.01
C TYR A 64 10.60 5.49 3.34
N ASP A 65 10.36 4.53 2.43
CA ASP A 65 9.40 3.44 2.69
C ASP A 65 9.81 2.63 3.92
N ILE A 66 11.12 2.45 4.17
CA ILE A 66 11.60 1.78 5.39
C ILE A 66 11.12 2.50 6.67
N ALA A 67 10.86 3.81 6.65
CA ALA A 67 10.26 4.50 7.80
C ALA A 67 8.78 4.13 8.02
N PHE A 68 8.10 3.64 6.99
CA PHE A 68 6.76 3.05 7.08
C PHE A 68 6.82 1.55 7.40
N SER A 69 7.46 0.78 6.53
CA SER A 69 7.49 -0.69 6.57
C SER A 69 8.40 -1.26 7.67
N GLY A 70 9.31 -0.45 8.23
CA GLY A 70 10.24 -0.84 9.30
C GLY A 70 9.63 -0.92 10.72
N GLY A 71 8.35 -0.61 10.88
CA GLY A 71 7.60 -0.96 12.09
C GLY A 71 7.68 0.02 13.27
N PHE A 72 8.25 1.21 13.06
CA PHE A 72 8.55 2.17 14.13
C PHE A 72 7.34 2.75 14.88
N GLY A 73 6.14 2.74 14.30
CA GLY A 73 4.88 3.05 14.99
C GLY A 73 3.92 1.86 15.07
N THR A 74 4.41 0.64 14.72
CA THR A 74 3.59 -0.58 14.64
C THR A 74 4.29 -1.76 15.36
N TYR A 75 4.70 -2.80 14.64
CA TYR A 75 5.16 -4.06 15.23
C TYR A 75 6.49 -3.92 15.99
N LEU A 76 7.43 -3.09 15.51
CA LEU A 76 8.75 -2.95 16.12
C LEU A 76 8.62 -2.22 17.46
N PHE A 77 7.89 -1.12 17.47
CA PHE A 77 7.66 -0.36 18.69
C PHE A 77 6.68 -1.07 19.64
N GLY A 78 5.79 -1.93 19.11
CA GLY A 78 4.95 -2.83 19.89
C GLY A 78 5.72 -3.85 20.75
N MET A 79 7.00 -4.08 20.46
CA MET A 79 7.89 -4.90 21.31
C MET A 79 8.42 -4.14 22.53
N SER A 80 8.30 -2.80 22.57
CA SER A 80 8.87 -1.99 23.63
C SER A 80 8.14 -2.16 24.96
N GLU A 81 8.86 -1.92 26.06
CA GLU A 81 8.32 -1.95 27.40
C GLU A 81 7.25 -0.87 27.62
N THR A 82 7.41 0.29 26.98
CA THR A 82 6.45 1.41 27.04
C THR A 82 5.07 0.99 26.51
N ILE A 83 5.05 0.25 25.41
CA ILE A 83 3.80 -0.28 24.84
C ILE A 83 3.31 -1.49 25.65
N ALA A 84 4.22 -2.32 26.15
CA ALA A 84 3.91 -3.45 27.01
C ALA A 84 3.13 -3.02 28.27
N LYS A 85 3.63 -2.03 29.01
CA LYS A 85 2.96 -1.53 30.23
C LYS A 85 1.53 -1.02 30.02
N GLN A 86 1.17 -0.67 28.78
CA GLN A 86 -0.18 -0.24 28.41
C GLN A 86 -1.08 -1.41 27.96
N ALA A 87 -0.49 -2.56 27.61
CA ALA A 87 -1.22 -3.79 27.39
C ALA A 87 -1.43 -4.50 28.74
N THR A 88 -2.64 -5.03 28.94
CA THR A 88 -3.06 -5.64 30.21
C THR A 88 -2.39 -6.99 30.51
N GLU A 89 -1.75 -7.62 29.51
CA GLU A 89 -1.27 -9.01 29.58
C GLU A 89 0.08 -9.19 28.83
N ALA A 90 0.80 -10.27 29.16
CA ALA A 90 2.08 -10.68 28.54
C ALA A 90 3.21 -9.62 28.60
N ASN A 91 3.44 -9.03 29.78
CA ASN A 91 4.48 -8.04 30.03
C ASN A 91 5.81 -8.62 30.54
N ASP A 92 5.98 -9.94 30.42
CA ASP A 92 7.20 -10.63 30.83
C ASP A 92 8.41 -10.17 30.00
N ALA A 93 9.61 -10.22 30.60
CA ALA A 93 10.85 -9.83 29.95
C ALA A 93 11.12 -10.59 28.63
N GLN A 94 10.58 -11.80 28.48
CA GLN A 94 10.66 -12.60 27.25
C GLN A 94 9.84 -12.05 26.07
N ASN A 95 8.83 -11.21 26.34
CA ASN A 95 7.91 -10.61 25.37
C ASN A 95 8.19 -9.13 25.09
N VAL A 96 9.34 -8.64 25.57
CA VAL A 96 9.74 -7.24 25.47
C VAL A 96 11.14 -7.13 24.90
N LYS A 97 11.32 -6.22 23.93
CA LYS A 97 12.61 -5.81 23.41
C LYS A 97 12.57 -4.31 23.15
N ASN A 98 13.30 -3.56 23.98
CA ASN A 98 13.34 -2.11 23.86
C ASN A 98 14.09 -1.67 22.58
N PRO A 99 13.63 -0.59 21.92
CA PRO A 99 14.30 -0.07 20.73
C PRO A 99 15.75 0.30 21.01
N HIS A 100 16.65 -0.14 20.14
CA HIS A 100 18.05 0.28 20.16
C HIS A 100 18.61 0.31 18.75
N ILE A 101 19.32 1.38 18.41
CA ILE A 101 19.68 1.71 17.03
C ILE A 101 20.42 0.58 16.32
N GLY A 102 21.38 -0.06 17.01
CA GLY A 102 22.21 -1.11 16.41
C GLY A 102 21.42 -2.32 15.94
N TRP A 103 20.51 -2.86 16.77
CA TRP A 103 19.74 -4.03 16.37
C TRP A 103 18.61 -3.68 15.41
N MET A 104 18.04 -2.47 15.48
CA MET A 104 17.03 -2.01 14.50
C MET A 104 17.62 -1.91 13.11
N ILE A 105 18.82 -1.32 12.96
CA ILE A 105 19.54 -1.28 11.68
C ILE A 105 19.82 -2.70 11.19
N GLY A 106 20.40 -3.56 12.06
CA GLY A 106 20.70 -4.95 11.72
C GLY A 106 19.45 -5.72 11.26
N PHE A 107 18.34 -5.60 11.99
CA PHE A 107 17.08 -6.25 11.64
C PHE A 107 16.58 -5.81 10.26
N LEU A 108 16.54 -4.51 9.98
CA LEU A 108 16.06 -3.99 8.70
C LEU A 108 16.95 -4.43 7.52
N PHE A 109 18.27 -4.46 7.70
CA PHE A 109 19.18 -5.00 6.68
C PHE A 109 18.92 -6.49 6.39
N LEU A 110 18.53 -7.27 7.39
CA LEU A 110 18.27 -8.70 7.23
C LEU A 110 16.93 -9.01 6.54
N VAL A 111 15.93 -8.12 6.62
CA VAL A 111 14.57 -8.41 6.13
C VAL A 111 14.16 -7.62 4.88
N SER A 112 14.70 -6.41 4.67
CA SER A 112 14.18 -5.49 3.63
C SER A 112 14.60 -5.88 2.21
N PHE A 113 15.72 -6.60 2.05
CA PHE A 113 16.25 -6.92 0.72
C PHE A 113 15.58 -8.14 0.08
N ILE A 114 14.97 -9.03 0.87
CA ILE A 114 14.39 -10.28 0.36
C ILE A 114 13.23 -9.99 -0.61
N GLY A 115 12.40 -8.99 -0.31
CA GLY A 115 11.30 -8.55 -1.18
C GLY A 115 11.76 -8.12 -2.57
N LEU A 116 12.95 -7.53 -2.67
CA LEU A 116 13.53 -7.10 -3.95
C LEU A 116 13.74 -8.26 -4.91
N PHE A 117 14.16 -9.41 -4.40
CA PHE A 117 14.46 -10.58 -5.24
C PHE A 117 13.22 -11.45 -5.51
N ALA A 118 12.22 -11.42 -4.62
CA ALA A 118 11.05 -12.30 -4.67
C ALA A 118 10.24 -12.17 -5.97
N LEU A 119 10.02 -10.95 -6.46
CA LEU A 119 9.12 -10.69 -7.60
C LEU A 119 9.83 -10.26 -8.89
N VAL A 120 11.16 -10.10 -8.88
CA VAL A 120 11.92 -9.78 -10.09
C VAL A 120 11.62 -10.72 -11.26
N PRO A 121 11.55 -12.06 -11.09
CA PRO A 121 11.21 -12.97 -12.17
C PRO A 121 9.78 -12.78 -12.73
N LEU A 122 8.87 -12.25 -11.91
CA LEU A 122 7.46 -12.06 -12.26
C LEU A 122 7.17 -10.68 -12.87
N ARG A 123 8.18 -9.79 -12.99
CA ARG A 123 8.00 -8.43 -13.52
C ARG A 123 7.38 -8.38 -14.92
N LYS A 124 7.76 -9.31 -15.80
CA LYS A 124 7.19 -9.38 -17.17
C LYS A 124 5.70 -9.71 -17.07
N ILE A 125 5.36 -10.72 -16.27
CA ILE A 125 3.99 -11.19 -16.10
C ILE A 125 3.11 -10.05 -15.55
N MET A 126 3.58 -9.33 -14.55
CA MET A 126 2.79 -8.28 -13.90
C MET A 126 2.66 -7.00 -14.74
N ILE A 127 3.76 -6.55 -15.37
CA ILE A 127 3.80 -5.25 -16.06
C ILE A 127 3.41 -5.37 -17.55
N VAL A 128 3.85 -6.42 -18.24
CA VAL A 128 3.67 -6.59 -19.69
C VAL A 128 2.48 -7.49 -19.99
N ASP A 129 2.42 -8.68 -19.37
CA ASP A 129 1.41 -9.69 -19.73
C ASP A 129 0.04 -9.33 -19.13
N TYR A 130 -0.02 -9.07 -17.82
CA TYR A 130 -1.25 -8.64 -17.13
C TYR A 130 -1.54 -7.15 -17.24
N LYS A 131 -0.59 -6.34 -17.74
CA LYS A 131 -0.73 -4.88 -17.91
C LYS A 131 -1.28 -4.18 -16.66
N LEU A 132 -0.85 -4.62 -15.47
CA LEU A 132 -1.31 -4.03 -14.21
C LEU A 132 -1.03 -2.52 -14.20
N THR A 133 -1.98 -1.78 -13.66
CA THR A 133 -2.01 -0.32 -13.75
C THR A 133 -0.98 0.33 -12.85
N TYR A 134 -0.88 -0.09 -11.58
CA TYR A 134 -0.16 0.61 -10.51
C TYR A 134 -0.39 2.13 -10.58
N PRO A 135 -1.60 2.60 -10.20
CA PRO A 135 -2.03 3.99 -10.42
C PRO A 135 -1.03 5.07 -9.98
N SER A 136 -0.43 4.95 -8.79
CA SER A 136 0.59 5.87 -8.27
C SER A 136 1.88 5.85 -9.10
N GLY A 137 2.34 4.66 -9.52
CA GLY A 137 3.49 4.53 -10.42
C GLY A 137 3.20 5.13 -11.80
N THR A 138 1.99 4.90 -12.32
CA THR A 138 1.52 5.49 -13.57
C THR A 138 1.45 7.02 -13.48
N ALA A 139 0.84 7.56 -12.42
CA ALA A 139 0.75 9.00 -12.20
C ALA A 139 2.13 9.66 -12.09
N THR A 140 3.06 9.01 -11.37
CA THR A 140 4.45 9.44 -11.25
C THR A 140 5.14 9.46 -12.62
N ALA A 141 4.94 8.43 -13.44
CA ALA A 141 5.52 8.37 -14.78
C ALA A 141 4.96 9.46 -15.71
N TYR A 142 3.66 9.74 -15.66
CA TYR A 142 3.05 10.83 -16.43
C TYR A 142 3.60 12.20 -16.00
N LEU A 143 3.79 12.39 -14.69
CA LEU A 143 4.38 13.61 -14.16
C LEU A 143 5.84 13.78 -14.63
N ILE A 144 6.68 12.76 -14.46
CA ILE A 144 8.09 12.79 -14.88
C ILE A 144 8.19 13.00 -16.39
N ASN A 145 7.44 12.26 -17.19
CA ASN A 145 7.41 12.47 -18.64
C ASN A 145 6.99 13.92 -18.97
N GLY A 146 6.03 14.48 -18.23
CA GLY A 146 5.58 15.86 -18.40
C GLY A 146 6.68 16.90 -18.18
N PHE A 147 7.55 16.73 -17.18
CA PHE A 147 8.68 17.64 -16.94
C PHE A 147 9.76 17.61 -18.01
N HIS A 148 9.93 16.46 -18.67
CA HIS A 148 10.98 16.24 -19.66
C HIS A 148 10.47 16.20 -21.11
N THR A 149 9.20 16.53 -21.36
CA THR A 149 8.64 16.56 -22.72
C THR A 149 9.18 17.79 -23.47
N PRO A 150 9.93 17.62 -24.58
CA PRO A 150 10.34 18.75 -25.42
C PRO A 150 9.13 19.38 -26.12
N GLU A 151 9.23 20.66 -26.48
CA GLU A 151 8.11 21.47 -27.00
C GLU A 151 7.46 20.98 -28.33
N GLY A 152 7.91 19.87 -28.91
CA GLY A 152 7.58 19.44 -30.28
C GLY A 152 6.25 18.71 -30.48
N ALA A 153 5.69 18.01 -29.48
CA ALA A 153 4.45 17.24 -29.67
C ALA A 153 3.21 18.01 -29.17
N LYS A 154 2.38 18.52 -30.09
CA LYS A 154 1.16 19.30 -29.76
C LYS A 154 0.22 18.59 -28.77
N LEU A 155 0.07 17.26 -28.90
CA LEU A 155 -0.77 16.47 -28.00
C LEU A 155 -0.15 16.35 -26.59
N ALA A 156 1.15 16.03 -26.51
CA ALA A 156 1.86 15.94 -25.25
C ALA A 156 1.86 17.29 -24.51
N LYS A 157 2.05 18.41 -25.21
CA LYS A 157 1.95 19.75 -24.62
C LYS A 157 0.55 20.02 -24.05
N LYS A 158 -0.51 19.59 -24.74
CA LYS A 158 -1.89 19.69 -24.21
C LYS A 158 -2.09 18.79 -22.98
N GLN A 159 -1.58 17.56 -22.99
CA GLN A 159 -1.66 16.65 -21.84
C GLN A 159 -0.93 17.21 -20.62
N VAL A 160 0.28 17.75 -20.80
CA VAL A 160 1.06 18.39 -19.73
C VAL A 160 0.33 19.62 -19.19
N LYS A 161 -0.24 20.46 -20.07
CA LYS A 161 -1.04 21.62 -19.63
C LYS A 161 -2.28 21.18 -18.84
N THR A 162 -2.96 20.12 -19.28
CA THR A 162 -4.10 19.54 -18.57
C THR A 162 -3.69 18.99 -17.21
N LEU A 163 -2.59 18.21 -17.15
CA LEU A 163 -2.03 17.70 -15.91
C LEU A 163 -1.72 18.86 -14.95
N GLY A 164 -1.01 19.89 -15.40
CA GLY A 164 -0.68 21.07 -14.59
C GLY A 164 -1.91 21.82 -14.06
N LYS A 165 -2.98 21.91 -14.86
CA LYS A 165 -4.25 22.54 -14.44
C LYS A 165 -4.91 21.76 -13.29
N PHE A 166 -5.06 20.45 -13.45
CA PHE A 166 -5.70 19.60 -12.44
C PHE A 166 -4.81 19.39 -11.21
N PHE A 167 -3.49 19.40 -11.41
CA PHE A 167 -2.49 19.48 -10.35
C PHE A 167 -2.70 20.71 -9.46
N LEU A 168 -2.77 21.90 -10.05
CA LEU A 168 -2.97 23.13 -9.28
C LEU A 168 -4.34 23.14 -8.58
N PHE A 169 -5.39 22.71 -9.29
CA PHE A 169 -6.73 22.57 -8.70
C PHE A 169 -6.70 21.67 -7.47
N SER A 170 -6.08 20.50 -7.58
CA SER A 170 -6.02 19.52 -6.49
C SER A 170 -5.15 19.99 -5.33
N PHE A 171 -4.04 20.66 -5.61
CA PHE A 171 -3.17 21.25 -4.58
C PHE A 171 -3.91 22.34 -3.79
N VAL A 172 -4.59 23.26 -4.48
CA VAL A 172 -5.39 24.32 -3.85
C VAL A 172 -6.58 23.74 -3.09
N TRP A 173 -7.19 22.68 -3.62
CA TRP A 173 -8.26 21.97 -2.93
C TRP A 173 -7.77 21.33 -1.62
N GLY A 174 -6.61 20.68 -1.63
CA GLY A 174 -5.99 20.14 -0.41
C GLY A 174 -5.72 21.23 0.63
N PHE A 175 -5.19 22.38 0.21
CA PHE A 175 -5.02 23.56 1.07
C PHE A 175 -6.33 24.07 1.66
N PHE A 176 -7.35 24.20 0.81
CA PHE A 176 -8.67 24.63 1.22
C PHE A 176 -9.29 23.64 2.23
N GLN A 177 -9.22 22.34 1.97
CA GLN A 177 -9.70 21.32 2.89
C GLN A 177 -8.97 21.38 4.24
N TRP A 178 -7.65 21.52 4.22
CA TRP A 178 -6.84 21.62 5.43
C TRP A 178 -7.34 22.74 6.35
N PHE A 179 -7.73 23.90 5.82
CA PHE A 179 -8.23 25.03 6.59
C PHE A 179 -9.40 24.70 7.54
N TYR A 180 -10.23 23.70 7.20
CA TYR A 180 -11.41 23.26 7.95
C TYR A 180 -11.18 22.03 8.85
N THR A 181 -9.94 21.56 8.96
CA THR A 181 -9.57 20.35 9.72
C THR A 181 -9.07 20.64 11.14
N GLY A 182 -9.51 21.74 11.76
CA GLY A 182 -8.99 22.25 13.05
C GLY A 182 -9.17 21.36 14.29
N GLY A 183 -9.70 20.14 14.16
CA GLY A 183 -9.84 19.19 15.26
C GLY A 183 -10.31 17.80 14.81
N ASP A 184 -10.52 16.92 15.79
CA ASP A 184 -10.92 15.53 15.55
C ASP A 184 -12.31 15.44 14.92
N GLY A 185 -12.38 14.74 13.79
CA GLY A 185 -13.63 14.57 13.02
C GLY A 185 -14.12 15.86 12.36
N CYS A 186 -13.26 16.85 12.15
CA CYS A 186 -13.58 18.08 11.44
C CYS A 186 -13.19 18.02 9.96
N GLY A 187 -13.80 18.87 9.14
CA GLY A 187 -13.42 19.10 7.74
C GLY A 187 -14.28 18.36 6.71
N PHE A 188 -14.03 18.64 5.43
CA PHE A 188 -14.78 18.06 4.31
C PHE A 188 -14.69 16.53 4.23
N GLN A 189 -13.60 15.95 4.74
CA GLN A 189 -13.41 14.50 4.86
C GLN A 189 -14.47 13.83 5.76
N ASN A 190 -15.20 14.60 6.57
CA ASN A 190 -16.26 14.11 7.45
C ASN A 190 -17.67 14.56 6.99
N PHE A 191 -17.80 15.08 5.77
CA PHE A 191 -19.08 15.57 5.25
C PHE A 191 -20.06 14.41 5.00
N PRO A 192 -21.24 14.38 5.64
CA PRO A 192 -22.21 13.30 5.50
C PRO A 192 -23.02 13.46 4.20
N SER A 193 -22.36 13.37 3.05
CA SER A 193 -22.95 13.56 1.71
C SER A 193 -24.16 12.66 1.41
N LEU A 194 -24.18 11.45 1.97
CA LEU A 194 -25.27 10.47 1.82
C LEU A 194 -26.20 10.43 3.06
N GLY A 195 -26.11 11.42 3.94
CA GLY A 195 -26.87 11.53 5.18
C GLY A 195 -26.14 10.95 6.41
N LEU A 196 -26.63 11.33 7.60
CA LEU A 196 -25.98 11.01 8.88
C LEU A 196 -25.98 9.51 9.21
N GLN A 197 -26.99 8.77 8.76
CA GLN A 197 -27.05 7.32 9.00
C GLN A 197 -26.05 6.56 8.11
N ALA A 198 -25.91 6.96 6.84
CA ALA A 198 -24.90 6.44 5.93
C ALA A 198 -23.49 6.75 6.45
N TYR A 199 -23.28 7.98 6.95
CA TYR A 199 -22.02 8.42 7.56
C TYR A 199 -21.59 7.53 8.75
N LYS A 200 -22.53 7.12 9.64
CA LYS A 200 -22.24 6.17 10.74
C LYS A 200 -21.73 4.82 10.26
N ASN A 201 -22.14 4.40 9.06
CA ASN A 201 -21.69 3.18 8.40
C ASN A 201 -20.54 3.45 7.41
N ARG A 202 -19.83 4.58 7.54
CA ARG A 202 -18.70 4.97 6.68
C ARG A 202 -19.03 5.20 5.20
N PHE A 203 -20.30 5.35 4.84
CA PHE A 203 -20.72 5.72 3.48
C PHE A 203 -20.83 7.23 3.37
N TYR A 204 -19.78 7.85 2.85
CA TYR A 204 -19.73 9.26 2.49
C TYR A 204 -18.64 9.48 1.46
N PHE A 205 -18.81 10.50 0.62
CA PHE A 205 -17.76 11.05 -0.23
C PHE A 205 -16.81 11.91 0.62
N ASP A 206 -15.52 11.56 0.66
CA ASP A 206 -14.51 12.27 1.48
C ASP A 206 -13.85 13.44 0.74
N PHE A 207 -14.22 13.64 -0.53
CA PHE A 207 -13.71 14.68 -1.41
C PHE A 207 -12.20 14.57 -1.62
N SER A 208 -11.62 13.37 -1.60
CA SER A 208 -10.20 13.16 -1.90
C SER A 208 -9.96 13.17 -3.41
N PRO A 209 -9.23 14.16 -3.95
CA PRO A 209 -8.85 14.15 -5.36
C PRO A 209 -7.98 12.94 -5.71
N THR A 210 -7.17 12.45 -4.76
CA THR A 210 -6.36 11.24 -4.95
C THR A 210 -7.24 10.03 -5.23
N TYR A 211 -8.25 9.74 -4.41
CA TYR A 211 -9.11 8.58 -4.63
C TYR A 211 -9.95 8.69 -5.90
N VAL A 212 -10.45 9.90 -6.21
CA VAL A 212 -11.13 10.16 -7.48
C VAL A 212 -10.17 9.91 -8.65
N GLY A 213 -8.94 10.42 -8.59
CA GLY A 213 -7.91 10.22 -9.61
C GLY A 213 -7.53 8.75 -9.78
N VAL A 214 -7.30 8.01 -8.69
CA VAL A 214 -7.06 6.56 -8.73
C VAL A 214 -8.25 5.84 -9.39
N GLY A 215 -9.48 6.21 -9.03
CA GLY A 215 -10.70 5.71 -9.64
C GLY A 215 -10.86 5.98 -11.14
N MET A 216 -10.22 7.04 -11.66
CA MET A 216 -10.18 7.35 -13.09
C MET A 216 -9.15 6.50 -13.86
N ILE A 217 -8.07 6.03 -13.22
CA ILE A 217 -7.02 5.21 -13.86
C ILE A 217 -7.32 3.71 -13.69
N CYS A 218 -7.88 3.30 -12.55
CA CYS A 218 -8.22 1.91 -12.27
C CYS A 218 -9.30 1.39 -13.23
N PRO A 219 -9.22 0.12 -13.67
CA PRO A 219 -10.28 -0.50 -14.45
C PRO A 219 -11.63 -0.42 -13.73
N HIS A 220 -12.71 -0.17 -14.46
CA HIS A 220 -14.05 0.00 -13.88
C HIS A 220 -14.49 -1.19 -13.00
N ILE A 221 -14.09 -2.41 -13.38
CA ILE A 221 -14.38 -3.62 -12.58
C ILE A 221 -13.71 -3.59 -11.21
N VAL A 222 -12.52 -3.00 -11.09
CA VAL A 222 -11.85 -2.83 -9.79
C VAL A 222 -12.69 -1.92 -8.92
N ASN A 223 -13.03 -0.72 -9.39
CA ASN A 223 -13.79 0.25 -8.60
C ASN A 223 -15.19 -0.25 -8.24
N ALA A 224 -15.86 -0.94 -9.16
CA ALA A 224 -17.14 -1.59 -8.88
C ALA A 224 -17.00 -2.71 -7.82
N SER A 225 -15.91 -3.48 -7.86
CA SER A 225 -15.62 -4.52 -6.86
C SER A 225 -15.30 -3.93 -5.49
N VAL A 226 -14.52 -2.84 -5.44
CA VAL A 226 -14.27 -2.10 -4.20
C VAL A 226 -15.58 -1.55 -3.63
N LEU A 227 -16.45 -0.95 -4.44
CA LEU A 227 -17.76 -0.47 -3.99
C LEU A 227 -18.64 -1.62 -3.48
N LEU A 228 -18.71 -2.74 -4.20
CA LEU A 228 -19.44 -3.93 -3.78
C LEU A 228 -18.91 -4.46 -2.44
N GLY A 229 -17.60 -4.50 -2.26
CA GLY A 229 -16.96 -4.86 -1.00
C GLY A 229 -17.38 -3.92 0.15
N GLY A 230 -17.46 -2.62 -0.13
CA GLY A 230 -17.94 -1.61 0.83
C GLY A 230 -19.41 -1.83 1.23
N ILE A 231 -20.29 -2.06 0.25
CA ILE A 231 -21.72 -2.36 0.46
C ILE A 231 -21.87 -3.64 1.28
N LEU A 232 -21.18 -4.71 0.91
CA LEU A 232 -21.27 -5.99 1.60
C LEU A 232 -20.76 -5.89 3.04
N SER A 233 -19.62 -5.24 3.26
CA SER A 233 -19.00 -5.14 4.58
C SER A 233 -19.69 -4.13 5.51
N TRP A 234 -19.58 -2.84 5.20
CA TRP A 234 -20.08 -1.77 6.06
C TRP A 234 -21.57 -1.51 5.90
N GLY A 235 -22.16 -1.89 4.76
CA GLY A 235 -23.60 -1.73 4.51
C GLY A 235 -24.44 -2.85 5.10
N VAL A 236 -23.94 -4.10 5.06
CA VAL A 236 -24.71 -5.29 5.44
C VAL A 236 -24.06 -6.03 6.61
N MET A 237 -22.84 -6.55 6.46
CA MET A 237 -22.24 -7.48 7.42
C MET A 237 -21.98 -6.84 8.79
N TRP A 238 -21.29 -5.70 8.86
CA TRP A 238 -20.95 -5.09 10.14
C TRP A 238 -22.17 -4.61 10.91
N PRO A 239 -23.19 -3.98 10.30
CA PRO A 239 -24.45 -3.69 10.98
C PRO A 239 -25.15 -4.95 11.52
N LEU A 240 -25.21 -6.04 10.74
CA LEU A 240 -25.84 -7.29 11.16
C LEU A 240 -25.09 -7.96 12.32
N ILE A 241 -23.77 -8.00 12.28
CA ILE A 241 -22.93 -8.53 13.36
C ILE A 241 -23.03 -7.63 14.60
N ARG A 242 -23.11 -6.31 14.41
CA ARG A 242 -23.33 -5.35 15.50
C ARG A 242 -24.65 -5.59 16.24
N ASN A 243 -25.72 -5.96 15.54
CA ASN A 243 -27.00 -6.33 16.14
C ASN A 243 -26.95 -7.62 16.96
N LYS A 244 -25.90 -8.44 16.80
CA LYS A 244 -25.66 -9.66 17.58
C LYS A 244 -24.73 -9.44 18.78
N LYS A 245 -24.40 -8.19 19.10
CA LYS A 245 -23.65 -7.82 20.31
C LYS A 245 -24.34 -8.40 21.57
N GLY A 246 -23.55 -9.01 22.45
CA GLY A 246 -24.03 -9.76 23.62
C GLY A 246 -24.21 -11.26 23.37
N SER A 247 -24.44 -11.70 22.13
CA SER A 247 -24.59 -13.12 21.77
C SER A 247 -23.36 -13.70 21.07
N TRP A 248 -22.81 -12.97 20.10
CA TRP A 248 -21.64 -13.40 19.30
C TRP A 248 -20.32 -12.91 19.88
N TYR A 249 -20.36 -11.78 20.60
CA TYR A 249 -19.24 -11.19 21.32
C TYR A 249 -19.76 -10.36 22.49
N SER A 250 -18.94 -10.16 23.53
CA SER A 250 -19.37 -9.50 24.77
C SER A 250 -19.86 -8.06 24.53
N ALA A 251 -20.92 -7.68 25.24
CA ALA A 251 -21.49 -6.34 25.18
C ALA A 251 -20.61 -5.26 25.83
N SER A 252 -19.74 -5.64 26.77
CA SER A 252 -18.83 -4.73 27.49
C SER A 252 -17.61 -4.31 26.66
N LEU A 253 -17.33 -4.98 25.54
CA LEU A 253 -16.17 -4.69 24.71
C LEU A 253 -16.36 -3.43 23.86
N LYS A 254 -15.29 -2.62 23.77
CA LYS A 254 -15.20 -1.49 22.82
C LYS A 254 -15.21 -2.02 21.39
N GLU A 255 -15.76 -1.24 20.44
CA GLU A 255 -15.82 -1.65 19.01
C GLU A 255 -14.44 -1.88 18.39
N THR A 256 -13.39 -1.27 18.96
CA THR A 256 -12.00 -1.42 18.53
C THR A 256 -11.33 -2.70 19.04
N SER A 257 -11.97 -3.45 19.93
CA SER A 257 -11.43 -4.71 20.45
C SER A 257 -11.48 -5.82 19.41
N LEU A 258 -10.39 -6.58 19.33
CA LEU A 258 -10.28 -7.75 18.44
C LEU A 258 -11.15 -8.92 18.90
N HIS A 259 -11.50 -8.98 20.18
CA HIS A 259 -12.51 -9.90 20.70
C HIS A 259 -13.96 -9.45 20.39
N GLY A 260 -14.12 -8.31 19.70
CA GLY A 260 -15.39 -7.78 19.25
C GLY A 260 -15.48 -7.66 17.72
N LEU A 261 -16.15 -6.61 17.26
CA LEU A 261 -16.41 -6.38 15.83
C LEU A 261 -15.13 -6.22 15.00
N GLN A 262 -14.06 -5.68 15.58
CA GLN A 262 -12.79 -5.48 14.87
C GLN A 262 -12.10 -6.79 14.49
N GLY A 263 -12.29 -7.86 15.28
CA GLY A 263 -11.80 -9.19 14.92
C GLY A 263 -12.38 -9.65 13.58
N TYR A 264 -13.70 -9.65 13.44
CA TYR A 264 -14.36 -10.04 12.19
C TYR A 264 -13.89 -9.22 10.99
N ARG A 265 -13.71 -7.90 11.15
CA ARG A 265 -13.20 -7.02 10.08
C ARG A 265 -11.83 -7.46 9.59
N VAL A 266 -10.89 -7.69 10.51
CA VAL A 266 -9.51 -8.04 10.17
C VAL A 266 -9.44 -9.44 9.56
N PHE A 267 -10.02 -10.45 10.21
CA PHE A 267 -9.86 -11.84 9.80
C PHE A 267 -10.61 -12.18 8.52
N ILE A 268 -11.83 -11.66 8.31
CA ILE A 268 -12.56 -11.90 7.06
C ILE A 268 -11.85 -11.23 5.87
N SER A 269 -11.28 -10.03 6.07
CA SER A 269 -10.48 -9.36 5.03
C SER A 269 -9.26 -10.22 4.65
N ILE A 270 -8.50 -10.69 5.65
CA ILE A 270 -7.35 -11.58 5.44
C ILE A 270 -7.75 -12.84 4.67
N ALA A 271 -8.87 -13.47 5.05
CA ALA A 271 -9.35 -14.69 4.42
C ALA A 271 -9.69 -14.49 2.93
N LEU A 272 -10.36 -13.38 2.58
CA LEU A 272 -10.63 -13.01 1.18
C LEU A 272 -9.34 -12.80 0.38
N ILE A 273 -8.41 -12.02 0.93
CA ILE A 273 -7.12 -11.68 0.31
C ILE A 273 -6.30 -12.96 0.04
N LEU A 274 -6.23 -13.85 1.03
CA LEU A 274 -5.49 -15.12 0.91
C LEU A 274 -6.14 -16.07 -0.09
N GLY A 275 -7.47 -16.18 -0.09
CA GLY A 275 -8.18 -17.07 -1.04
C GLY A 275 -7.96 -16.64 -2.49
N ASP A 276 -8.08 -15.34 -2.77
CA ASP A 276 -7.81 -14.75 -4.09
C ASP A 276 -6.35 -14.90 -4.51
N GLY A 277 -5.46 -14.54 -3.59
CA GLY A 277 -4.03 -14.61 -3.79
C GLY A 277 -3.54 -16.03 -4.09
N LEU A 278 -3.99 -17.01 -3.31
CA LEU A 278 -3.65 -18.41 -3.49
C LEU A 278 -4.12 -18.93 -4.86
N TYR A 279 -5.35 -18.62 -5.26
CA TYR A 279 -5.87 -19.02 -6.57
C TYR A 279 -4.99 -18.49 -7.71
N ASN A 280 -4.72 -17.18 -7.70
CA ASN A 280 -3.93 -16.54 -8.75
C ASN A 280 -2.48 -17.04 -8.74
N PHE A 281 -1.89 -17.26 -7.57
CA PHE A 281 -0.56 -17.85 -7.46
C PHE A 281 -0.49 -19.25 -8.05
N VAL A 282 -1.42 -20.14 -7.68
CA VAL A 282 -1.51 -21.51 -8.22
C VAL A 282 -1.72 -21.49 -9.73
N LYS A 283 -2.61 -20.63 -10.22
CA LYS A 283 -2.86 -20.43 -11.67
C LYS A 283 -1.58 -20.02 -12.41
N VAL A 284 -0.85 -19.04 -11.91
CA VAL A 284 0.41 -18.57 -12.51
C VAL A 284 1.47 -19.67 -12.45
N LEU A 285 1.57 -20.39 -11.33
CA LEU A 285 2.50 -21.50 -11.17
C LEU A 285 2.22 -22.61 -12.19
N ILE A 286 0.96 -23.04 -12.32
CA ILE A 286 0.56 -24.05 -13.30
C ILE A 286 0.90 -23.61 -14.73
N ARG A 287 0.55 -22.36 -15.11
CA ARG A 287 0.87 -21.81 -16.44
C ARG A 287 2.37 -21.72 -16.71
N THR A 288 3.14 -21.30 -15.72
CA THR A 288 4.60 -21.19 -15.84
C THR A 288 5.24 -22.57 -15.97
N THR A 289 4.83 -23.53 -15.15
CA THR A 289 5.35 -24.90 -15.18
C THR A 289 4.96 -25.62 -16.46
N THR A 290 3.71 -25.48 -16.93
CA THR A 290 3.29 -26.06 -18.22
C THR A 290 4.02 -25.43 -19.40
N GLY A 291 4.23 -24.11 -19.40
CA GLY A 291 5.07 -23.43 -20.40
C GLY A 291 6.52 -23.89 -20.38
N PHE A 292 7.08 -24.14 -19.19
CA PHE A 292 8.43 -24.66 -19.02
C PHE A 292 8.56 -26.12 -19.46
N VAL A 293 7.59 -26.98 -19.13
CA VAL A 293 7.54 -28.38 -19.58
C VAL A 293 7.36 -28.45 -21.10
N ALA A 294 6.55 -27.57 -21.69
CA ALA A 294 6.41 -27.46 -23.14
C ALA A 294 7.73 -27.01 -23.80
N MET A 295 8.47 -26.09 -23.17
CA MET A 295 9.80 -25.64 -23.62
C MET A 295 10.84 -26.76 -23.53
N MET A 296 10.85 -27.55 -22.45
CA MET A 296 11.80 -28.68 -22.36
C MET A 296 11.47 -29.80 -23.36
N LYS A 297 10.21 -29.92 -23.80
CA LYS A 297 9.79 -30.88 -24.83
C LYS A 297 10.03 -30.41 -26.26
N LYS A 298 10.10 -29.10 -26.52
CA LYS A 298 10.42 -28.52 -27.83
C LYS A 298 11.65 -27.64 -27.68
N ASN A 299 12.82 -28.13 -28.12
CA ASN A 299 14.06 -27.35 -28.28
C ASN A 299 13.86 -26.14 -29.23
N SER A 300 13.10 -25.14 -28.80
CA SER A 300 12.77 -23.94 -29.58
C SER A 300 12.37 -22.82 -28.61
N THR A 301 12.81 -21.61 -28.94
CA THR A 301 12.49 -20.38 -28.21
C THR A 301 10.99 -20.05 -28.33
N LEU A 302 10.36 -19.71 -27.20
CA LEU A 302 8.93 -19.43 -27.12
C LEU A 302 8.54 -18.13 -27.86
N PRO A 303 7.42 -18.13 -28.61
CA PRO A 303 6.43 -17.08 -28.50
C PRO A 303 5.52 -17.40 -27.30
N VAL A 304 5.64 -16.65 -26.21
CA VAL A 304 4.63 -16.67 -25.12
C VAL A 304 3.52 -15.70 -25.49
N SER A 305 2.73 -16.08 -26.50
CA SER A 305 1.42 -15.50 -26.82
C SER A 305 0.68 -16.52 -27.68
N ASN A 306 -0.24 -17.27 -27.07
CA ASN A 306 -1.35 -17.84 -27.82
C ASN A 306 -2.50 -18.03 -26.84
N ASP A 307 -3.13 -16.91 -26.48
CA ASP A 307 -4.48 -16.97 -25.95
C ASP A 307 -5.36 -17.64 -27.01
N GLY A 308 -6.08 -18.70 -26.63
CA GLY A 308 -7.12 -19.34 -27.45
C GLY A 308 -8.37 -18.48 -27.63
N SER A 309 -8.27 -17.17 -27.46
CA SER A 309 -9.22 -16.19 -27.98
C SER A 309 -8.60 -15.60 -29.24
N PRO A 310 -9.35 -15.45 -30.36
CA PRO A 310 -8.87 -14.62 -31.46
C PRO A 310 -8.40 -13.32 -30.84
N MET A 311 -7.18 -12.88 -31.20
CA MET A 311 -6.82 -11.46 -31.08
C MET A 311 -8.07 -10.70 -31.47
N VAL A 312 -8.58 -9.86 -30.58
CA VAL A 312 -9.37 -8.73 -31.04
C VAL A 312 -8.38 -7.94 -31.90
N THR A 313 -8.38 -8.27 -33.19
CA THR A 313 -7.85 -7.46 -34.27
C THR A 313 -8.57 -6.13 -34.16
N GLY A 314 -7.94 -5.19 -33.44
CA GLY A 314 -8.57 -3.93 -33.08
C GLY A 314 -7.73 -3.10 -32.13
N GLU A 315 -6.42 -3.01 -32.38
CA GLU A 315 -5.53 -1.86 -32.17
C GLU A 315 -4.10 -2.37 -32.40
N ALA A 316 -3.44 -1.90 -33.46
CA ALA A 316 -2.01 -2.12 -33.62
C ALA A 316 -1.33 -1.64 -32.34
N ALA A 317 -0.47 -2.46 -31.72
CA ALA A 317 0.31 -2.02 -30.58
C ALA A 317 0.99 -0.71 -30.97
N SER A 318 0.75 0.36 -30.21
CA SER A 318 1.37 1.65 -30.49
C SER A 318 2.88 1.44 -30.57
N PHE A 319 3.55 2.07 -31.53
CA PHE A 319 5.01 2.02 -31.65
C PHE A 319 5.71 2.30 -30.31
N ASP A 320 5.12 3.19 -29.50
CA ASP A 320 5.59 3.49 -28.15
C ASP A 320 5.52 2.29 -27.19
N ASP A 321 4.47 1.47 -27.28
CA ASP A 321 4.28 0.29 -26.42
C ASP A 321 5.20 -0.87 -26.82
N GLU A 322 5.43 -1.06 -28.12
CA GLU A 322 6.44 -2.01 -28.60
C GLU A 322 7.84 -1.60 -28.13
N ARG A 323 8.18 -0.31 -28.27
CA ARG A 323 9.48 0.22 -27.84
C ARG A 323 9.69 0.12 -26.32
N ARG A 324 8.65 0.40 -25.53
CA ARG A 324 8.67 0.20 -24.07
C ARG A 324 8.92 -1.27 -23.72
N THR A 325 8.22 -2.18 -24.38
CA THR A 325 8.35 -3.62 -24.17
C THR A 325 9.75 -4.11 -24.54
N GLU A 326 10.28 -3.70 -25.69
CA GLU A 326 11.62 -4.06 -26.16
C GLU A 326 12.69 -3.67 -25.13
N LEU A 327 12.68 -2.41 -24.69
CA LEU A 327 13.68 -1.91 -23.73
C LEU A 327 13.54 -2.57 -22.35
N PHE A 328 12.31 -2.76 -21.87
CA PHE A 328 12.03 -3.42 -20.59
C PHE A 328 12.46 -4.89 -20.58
N LEU A 329 12.38 -5.56 -21.73
CA LEU A 329 12.80 -6.94 -21.91
C LEU A 329 14.28 -7.10 -22.29
N LYS A 330 14.95 -6.06 -22.80
CA LYS A 330 16.39 -6.10 -23.12
C LYS A 330 17.24 -6.10 -21.87
N ASP A 331 16.94 -5.24 -20.91
CA ASP A 331 17.70 -5.09 -19.67
C ASP A 331 17.15 -6.01 -18.56
N GLN A 332 17.16 -7.33 -18.80
CA GLN A 332 16.74 -8.30 -17.78
C GLN A 332 17.76 -8.41 -16.66
N ILE A 333 17.24 -8.48 -15.43
CA ILE A 333 18.02 -8.91 -14.28
C ILE A 333 18.21 -10.43 -14.46
N PRO A 334 19.44 -10.94 -14.48
CA PRO A 334 19.67 -12.36 -14.67
C PRO A 334 18.90 -13.18 -13.62
N LYS A 335 18.25 -14.25 -14.05
CA LYS A 335 17.48 -15.13 -13.14
C LYS A 335 18.37 -15.73 -12.05
N THR A 336 19.64 -15.96 -12.35
CA THR A 336 20.67 -16.41 -11.39
C THR A 336 20.90 -15.37 -10.29
N VAL A 337 20.92 -14.08 -10.62
CA VAL A 337 21.02 -12.99 -9.63
C VAL A 337 19.73 -12.91 -8.80
N ALA A 338 18.57 -13.08 -9.43
CA ALA A 338 17.29 -13.07 -8.73
C ALA A 338 17.16 -14.22 -7.70
N TYR A 339 17.28 -15.47 -8.16
CA TYR A 339 17.15 -16.64 -7.29
C TYR A 339 18.34 -16.79 -6.33
N GLY A 340 19.56 -16.58 -6.81
CA GLY A 340 20.76 -16.63 -5.99
C GLY A 340 20.79 -15.53 -4.92
N GLY A 341 20.38 -14.31 -5.27
CA GLY A 341 20.23 -13.21 -4.32
C GLY A 341 19.16 -13.49 -3.27
N TYR A 342 18.01 -14.05 -3.67
CA TYR A 342 16.98 -14.47 -2.73
C TYR A 342 17.51 -15.51 -1.73
N VAL A 343 18.13 -16.59 -2.22
CA VAL A 343 18.66 -17.67 -1.37
C VAL A 343 19.78 -17.17 -0.47
N ALA A 344 20.69 -16.34 -0.98
CA ALA A 344 21.81 -15.81 -0.20
C ALA A 344 21.33 -14.90 0.95
N VAL A 345 20.46 -13.94 0.66
CA VAL A 345 19.90 -13.04 1.68
C VAL A 345 19.03 -13.82 2.67
N ALA A 346 18.23 -14.79 2.20
CA ALA A 346 17.44 -15.66 3.05
C ALA A 346 18.33 -16.48 4.01
N ALA A 347 19.42 -17.08 3.53
CA ALA A 347 20.33 -17.87 4.35
C ALA A 347 21.00 -17.03 5.44
N VAL A 348 21.50 -15.83 5.09
CA VAL A 348 22.07 -14.89 6.06
C VAL A 348 21.04 -14.49 7.10
N SER A 349 19.82 -14.19 6.67
CA SER A 349 18.74 -13.75 7.54
C SER A 349 18.25 -14.88 8.48
N ILE A 350 18.16 -16.13 8.00
CA ILE A 350 17.84 -17.32 8.82
C ILE A 350 18.89 -17.53 9.92
N GLY A 351 20.18 -17.30 9.64
CA GLY A 351 21.26 -17.46 10.62
C GLY A 351 21.39 -16.29 11.61
N ALA A 352 21.16 -15.06 11.16
CA ALA A 352 21.42 -13.85 11.95
C ALA A 352 20.21 -13.37 12.76
N LEU A 353 18.98 -13.52 12.28
CA LEU A 353 17.78 -13.09 13.02
C LEU A 353 17.63 -13.73 14.41
N PRO A 354 17.92 -15.03 14.61
CA PRO A 354 17.89 -15.64 15.94
C PRO A 354 18.90 -15.02 16.93
N GLN A 355 19.95 -14.37 16.46
CA GLN A 355 20.91 -13.66 17.32
C GLN A 355 20.34 -12.32 17.81
N ILE A 356 19.49 -11.67 17.01
CA ILE A 356 18.77 -10.45 17.41
C ILE A 356 17.57 -10.81 18.30
N PHE A 357 16.85 -11.87 17.95
CA PHE A 357 15.66 -12.35 18.64
C PHE A 357 15.83 -13.84 19.01
N PRO A 358 16.39 -14.17 20.18
CA PRO A 358 16.63 -15.57 20.59
C PRO A 358 15.40 -16.48 20.59
N GLN A 359 14.22 -15.89 20.75
CA GLN A 359 12.91 -16.55 20.69
C GLN A 359 12.52 -16.92 19.25
N LEU A 360 12.94 -16.11 18.26
CA LEU A 360 12.67 -16.35 16.84
C LEU A 360 13.68 -17.38 16.29
N LYS A 361 13.36 -18.67 16.45
CA LYS A 361 14.16 -19.78 15.93
C LYS A 361 14.24 -19.79 14.40
N TRP A 362 15.32 -20.36 13.88
CA TRP A 362 15.65 -20.43 12.44
C TRP A 362 14.53 -21.07 11.60
N TYR A 363 13.81 -22.07 12.15
CA TYR A 363 12.77 -22.78 11.42
C TYR A 363 11.52 -21.91 11.18
N TYR A 364 11.19 -20.97 12.07
CA TYR A 364 10.10 -20.00 11.83
C TYR A 364 10.42 -19.13 10.61
N ILE A 365 11.65 -18.65 10.53
CA ILE A 365 12.13 -17.78 9.45
C ILE A 365 12.19 -18.55 8.13
N LEU A 366 12.69 -19.80 8.15
CA LEU A 366 12.71 -20.66 6.98
C LEU A 366 11.30 -20.83 6.39
N VAL A 367 10.33 -21.18 7.23
CA VAL A 367 8.93 -21.33 6.81
C VAL A 367 8.38 -20.00 6.27
N ALA A 368 8.64 -18.88 6.96
CA ALA A 368 8.23 -17.57 6.48
C ALA A 368 8.76 -17.28 5.07
N TYR A 369 10.04 -17.58 4.79
CA TYR A 369 10.65 -17.36 3.48
C TYR A 369 10.16 -18.32 2.40
N VAL A 370 9.77 -19.55 2.73
CA VAL A 370 9.13 -20.43 1.74
C VAL A 370 7.80 -19.84 1.25
N PHE A 371 7.00 -19.26 2.16
CA PHE A 371 5.69 -18.69 1.80
C PHE A 371 5.72 -17.23 1.36
N ALA A 372 6.77 -16.48 1.68
CA ALA A 372 6.83 -15.04 1.43
C ALA A 372 6.69 -14.65 -0.06
N PRO A 373 7.27 -15.36 -1.05
CA PRO A 373 7.09 -15.02 -2.47
C PRO A 373 5.62 -15.10 -2.91
N VAL A 374 4.85 -16.06 -2.37
CA VAL A 374 3.42 -16.19 -2.63
C VAL A 374 2.69 -14.95 -2.13
N LEU A 375 2.91 -14.58 -0.86
CA LEU A 375 2.25 -13.44 -0.24
C LEU A 375 2.68 -12.11 -0.89
N ALA A 376 3.95 -11.98 -1.26
CA ALA A 376 4.48 -10.83 -1.99
C ALA A 376 3.78 -10.68 -3.35
N PHE A 377 3.60 -11.77 -4.10
CA PHE A 377 2.89 -11.75 -5.37
C PHE A 377 1.44 -11.30 -5.20
N CYS A 378 0.74 -11.85 -4.21
CA CYS A 378 -0.65 -11.52 -3.92
C CYS A 378 -0.81 -10.03 -3.57
N ASN A 379 0.10 -9.51 -2.75
CA ASN A 379 0.10 -8.09 -2.38
C ASN A 379 0.40 -7.17 -3.56
N ALA A 380 1.47 -7.46 -4.31
CA ALA A 380 1.86 -6.63 -5.44
C ALA A 380 0.82 -6.67 -6.56
N TYR A 381 0.16 -7.81 -6.77
CA TYR A 381 -0.96 -7.94 -7.70
C TYR A 381 -2.16 -7.07 -7.27
N GLY A 382 -2.54 -7.14 -5.99
CA GLY A 382 -3.58 -6.29 -5.41
C GLY A 382 -3.25 -4.81 -5.57
N ALA A 383 -2.06 -4.39 -5.17
CA ALA A 383 -1.56 -3.03 -5.31
C ALA A 383 -1.55 -2.57 -6.78
N GLY A 384 -1.19 -3.44 -7.72
CA GLY A 384 -1.22 -3.13 -9.15
C GLY A 384 -2.62 -2.85 -9.70
N LEU A 385 -3.67 -3.37 -9.07
CA LEU A 385 -5.06 -3.14 -9.46
C LEU A 385 -5.68 -1.93 -8.75
N THR A 386 -5.42 -1.77 -7.45
CA THR A 386 -6.15 -0.85 -6.57
C THR A 386 -5.31 0.32 -6.05
N ASP A 387 -4.00 0.33 -6.34
CA ASP A 387 -2.99 1.22 -5.76
C ASP A 387 -2.69 0.99 -4.26
N TRP A 388 -3.36 0.04 -3.63
CA TRP A 388 -3.27 -0.16 -2.19
C TRP A 388 -2.45 -1.38 -1.81
N SER A 389 -1.35 -1.16 -1.08
CA SER A 389 -0.56 -2.23 -0.47
C SER A 389 -1.20 -2.72 0.84
N LEU A 390 -1.44 -4.02 0.93
CA LEU A 390 -1.99 -4.71 2.09
C LEU A 390 -0.87 -5.36 2.94
N ALA A 391 0.38 -4.89 2.83
CA ALA A 391 1.53 -5.45 3.56
C ALA A 391 1.29 -5.57 5.08
N SER A 392 0.64 -4.57 5.68
CA SER A 392 0.26 -4.61 7.11
C SER A 392 -0.68 -5.77 7.47
N THR A 393 -1.55 -6.17 6.55
CA THR A 393 -2.50 -7.27 6.71
C THR A 393 -1.78 -8.62 6.68
N TYR A 394 -0.81 -8.79 5.76
CA TYR A 394 0.05 -9.98 5.73
C TYR A 394 1.01 -10.04 6.92
N GLY A 395 1.50 -8.90 7.40
CA GLY A 395 2.26 -8.81 8.65
C GLY A 395 1.45 -9.33 9.84
N LYS A 396 0.19 -8.90 9.97
CA LYS A 396 -0.73 -9.40 11.01
C LYS A 396 -1.00 -10.89 10.90
N LEU A 397 -1.13 -11.44 9.69
CA LEU A 397 -1.24 -12.89 9.50
C LEU A 397 -0.01 -13.61 10.10
N ALA A 398 1.20 -13.08 9.85
CA ALA A 398 2.42 -13.64 10.42
C ALA A 398 2.42 -13.57 11.96
N ILE A 399 1.87 -12.50 12.56
CA ILE A 399 1.67 -12.43 14.03
C ILE A 399 0.89 -13.64 14.53
N PHE A 400 -0.27 -13.93 13.92
CA PHE A 400 -1.14 -15.01 14.39
C PHE A 400 -0.51 -16.39 14.19
N ILE A 401 0.11 -16.64 13.03
CA ILE A 401 0.70 -17.95 12.72
C ILE A 401 1.91 -18.23 13.63
N PHE A 402 2.88 -17.30 13.66
CA PHE A 402 4.14 -17.53 14.35
C PHE A 402 4.02 -17.26 15.86
N GLY A 403 3.15 -16.35 16.28
CA GLY A 403 2.85 -16.13 17.69
C GLY A 403 2.16 -17.33 18.33
N ALA A 404 1.14 -17.89 17.66
CA ALA A 404 0.47 -19.11 18.12
C ALA A 404 1.43 -20.30 18.15
N TRP A 405 2.27 -20.45 17.12
CA TRP A 405 3.20 -21.58 17.01
C TRP A 405 4.29 -21.54 18.10
N ALA A 406 4.83 -20.37 18.42
CA ALA A 406 5.79 -20.22 19.52
C ALA A 406 5.15 -20.43 20.90
N GLY A 407 3.88 -20.02 21.06
CA GLY A 407 3.15 -20.15 22.32
C GLY A 407 3.62 -19.19 23.40
N ALA A 408 2.85 -19.12 24.50
CA ALA A 408 3.08 -18.14 25.57
C ALA A 408 4.41 -18.37 26.31
N SER A 409 4.78 -19.63 26.52
CA SER A 409 5.97 -20.03 27.29
C SER A 409 7.30 -19.74 26.61
N GLN A 410 7.32 -19.44 25.30
CA GLN A 410 8.54 -19.17 24.54
C GLN A 410 8.62 -17.72 24.03
N GLY A 411 7.84 -16.81 24.61
CA GLY A 411 7.81 -15.42 24.18
C GLY A 411 7.09 -15.20 22.85
N GLY A 412 5.97 -15.91 22.62
CA GLY A 412 5.25 -15.88 21.35
C GLY A 412 4.78 -14.50 20.89
N VAL A 413 4.58 -13.53 21.80
CA VAL A 413 4.24 -12.14 21.43
C VAL A 413 5.41 -11.51 20.68
N LEU A 414 6.64 -11.67 21.19
CA LEU A 414 7.84 -11.17 20.54
C LEU A 414 8.09 -11.87 19.21
N VAL A 415 7.92 -13.20 19.16
CA VAL A 415 8.07 -13.99 17.92
C VAL A 415 7.07 -13.53 16.86
N GLY A 416 5.80 -13.36 17.22
CA GLY A 416 4.76 -12.89 16.32
C GLY A 416 5.04 -11.48 15.77
N LEU A 417 5.45 -10.54 16.63
CA LEU A 417 5.82 -9.19 16.20
C LEU A 417 7.08 -9.15 15.33
N ALA A 418 8.07 -9.99 15.62
CA ALA A 418 9.29 -10.08 14.80
C ALA A 418 8.99 -10.69 13.43
N ALA A 419 8.23 -11.79 13.39
CA ALA A 419 7.77 -12.42 12.15
C ALA A 419 6.85 -11.50 11.31
N CYS A 420 6.04 -10.67 11.98
CA CYS A 420 5.30 -9.59 11.32
C CYS A 420 6.22 -8.64 10.56
N GLY A 421 7.32 -8.20 11.19
CA GLY A 421 8.28 -7.32 10.53
C GLY A 421 8.95 -7.98 9.34
N VAL A 422 9.38 -9.24 9.50
CA VAL A 422 9.92 -10.05 8.41
C VAL A 422 8.95 -10.08 7.22
N MET A 423 7.68 -10.42 7.46
CA MET A 423 6.69 -10.54 6.39
C MET A 423 6.31 -9.19 5.79
N MET A 424 6.09 -8.17 6.62
CA MET A 424 5.67 -6.84 6.19
C MET A 424 6.75 -6.17 5.33
N SER A 425 8.03 -6.25 5.71
CA SER A 425 9.12 -5.70 4.90
C SER A 425 9.23 -6.40 3.54
N ILE A 426 9.16 -7.74 3.49
CA ILE A 426 9.25 -8.47 2.22
C ILE A 426 8.11 -8.09 1.29
N VAL A 427 6.89 -8.11 1.80
CA VAL A 427 5.68 -7.92 1.01
C VAL A 427 5.50 -6.47 0.57
N SER A 428 5.92 -5.49 1.39
CA SER A 428 5.94 -4.07 1.03
C SER A 428 6.97 -3.79 -0.04
N THR A 429 8.24 -4.11 0.21
CA THR A 429 9.34 -3.81 -0.70
C THR A 429 9.18 -4.48 -2.06
N ALA A 430 8.60 -5.69 -2.10
CA ALA A 430 8.27 -6.36 -3.35
C ALA A 430 7.18 -5.63 -4.16
N SER A 431 6.15 -5.11 -3.48
CA SER A 431 5.08 -4.31 -4.11
C SER A 431 5.62 -2.98 -4.63
N ASP A 432 6.43 -2.29 -3.84
CA ASP A 432 7.02 -1.00 -4.20
C ASP A 432 7.94 -1.15 -5.42
N LEU A 433 8.76 -2.21 -5.46
CA LEU A 433 9.59 -2.51 -6.62
C LEU A 433 8.76 -2.74 -7.90
N MET A 434 7.60 -3.42 -7.81
CA MET A 434 6.73 -3.59 -8.97
C MET A 434 6.11 -2.26 -9.42
N GLN A 435 5.73 -1.40 -8.48
CA GLN A 435 5.24 -0.06 -8.77
C GLN A 435 6.32 0.81 -9.44
N ASP A 436 7.56 0.77 -8.94
CA ASP A 436 8.68 1.48 -9.55
C ASP A 436 9.06 0.90 -10.92
N PHE A 437 8.94 -0.43 -11.13
CA PHE A 437 9.07 -1.01 -12.48
C PHE A 437 7.96 -0.54 -13.42
N LYS A 438 6.73 -0.30 -12.94
CA LYS A 438 5.70 0.33 -13.77
C LYS A 438 6.10 1.74 -14.16
N THR A 439 6.59 2.53 -13.20
CA THR A 439 7.08 3.89 -13.47
C THR A 439 8.19 3.86 -14.51
N GLY A 440 9.19 3.00 -14.31
CA GLY A 440 10.32 2.81 -15.21
C GLY A 440 9.91 2.33 -16.61
N TYR A 441 8.94 1.42 -16.71
CA TYR A 441 8.39 0.98 -17.98
C TYR A 441 7.80 2.15 -18.79
N LEU A 442 7.04 3.03 -18.12
CA LEU A 442 6.41 4.19 -18.76
C LEU A 442 7.37 5.36 -19.04
N THR A 443 8.47 5.47 -18.31
CA THR A 443 9.52 6.49 -18.53
C THR A 443 10.70 5.99 -19.37
N LEU A 444 10.66 4.73 -19.84
CA LEU A 444 11.75 4.05 -20.55
C LEU A 444 13.06 3.96 -19.72
N ALA A 445 12.94 3.86 -18.40
CA ALA A 445 14.08 3.61 -17.52
C ALA A 445 14.44 2.12 -17.49
N SER A 446 15.73 1.82 -17.42
CA SER A 446 16.23 0.44 -17.40
C SER A 446 15.81 -0.28 -16.10
N PRO A 447 15.19 -1.47 -16.18
CA PRO A 447 14.87 -2.26 -14.99
C PRO A 447 16.08 -2.62 -14.13
N ARG A 448 17.28 -2.71 -14.72
CA ARG A 448 18.52 -2.92 -13.95
C ARG A 448 18.85 -1.71 -13.09
N SER A 449 18.77 -0.51 -13.66
CA SER A 449 18.98 0.74 -12.92
C SER A 449 17.93 0.93 -11.83
N MET A 450 16.65 0.61 -12.10
CA MET A 450 15.59 0.62 -11.09
C MET A 450 15.92 -0.32 -9.92
N PHE A 451 16.32 -1.57 -10.20
CA PHE A 451 16.66 -2.53 -9.17
C PHE A 451 17.85 -2.10 -8.31
N ILE A 452 18.94 -1.62 -8.93
CA ILE A 452 20.10 -1.10 -8.20
C ILE A 452 19.71 0.11 -7.37
N SER A 453 18.89 1.00 -7.92
CA SER A 453 18.37 2.17 -7.19
C SER A 453 17.57 1.76 -5.96
N GLN A 454 16.72 0.72 -6.08
CA GLN A 454 15.97 0.17 -4.97
C GLN A 454 16.89 -0.41 -3.89
N VAL A 455 17.95 -1.13 -4.28
CA VAL A 455 18.95 -1.68 -3.35
C VAL A 455 19.66 -0.55 -2.58
N ILE A 456 20.09 0.51 -3.29
CA ILE A 456 20.75 1.66 -2.66
C ILE A 456 19.80 2.39 -1.72
N GLY A 457 18.59 2.73 -2.20
CA GLY A 457 17.58 3.42 -1.40
C GLY A 457 17.17 2.61 -0.17
N THR A 458 16.94 1.30 -0.32
CA THR A 458 16.65 0.39 0.81
C THR A 458 17.80 0.38 1.82
N SER A 459 19.06 0.32 1.35
CA SER A 459 20.25 0.37 2.21
C SER A 459 20.30 1.68 3.01
N MET A 460 20.06 2.81 2.34
CA MET A 460 19.98 4.11 3.00
C MET A 460 18.83 4.16 4.00
N GLY A 461 17.66 3.63 3.65
CA GLY A 461 16.48 3.56 4.51
C GLY A 461 16.73 2.73 5.78
N CYS A 462 17.44 1.62 5.67
CA CYS A 462 17.83 0.77 6.82
C CYS A 462 18.69 1.50 7.86
N VAL A 463 19.37 2.59 7.48
CA VAL A 463 20.15 3.43 8.40
C VAL A 463 19.36 4.69 8.79
N ILE A 464 18.83 5.42 7.81
CA ILE A 464 18.16 6.71 8.02
C ILE A 464 16.91 6.54 8.87
N ALA A 465 16.07 5.52 8.62
CA ALA A 465 14.82 5.38 9.35
C ALA A 465 15.02 5.07 10.85
N PRO A 466 15.90 4.12 11.26
CA PRO A 466 16.27 3.97 12.67
C PRO A 466 16.87 5.22 13.30
N CYS A 467 17.75 5.94 12.59
CA CYS A 467 18.31 7.19 13.10
C CYS A 467 17.23 8.25 13.35
N VAL A 468 16.30 8.41 12.41
CA VAL A 468 15.17 9.33 12.56
C VAL A 468 14.28 8.91 13.73
N PHE A 469 13.89 7.64 13.81
CA PHE A 469 13.12 7.15 14.96
C PHE A 469 13.84 7.38 16.28
N TRP A 470 15.16 7.12 16.32
CA TRP A 470 15.98 7.33 17.51
C TRP A 470 16.00 8.78 17.97
N LEU A 471 16.00 9.74 17.05
CA LEU A 471 15.85 11.16 17.37
C LEU A 471 14.52 11.43 18.08
N PHE A 472 13.39 10.93 17.55
CA PHE A 472 12.08 11.07 18.22
C PHE A 472 12.08 10.35 19.58
N TYR A 473 12.61 9.13 19.64
CA TYR A 473 12.64 8.30 20.83
C TYR A 473 13.47 8.89 21.97
N LYS A 474 14.53 9.67 21.65
CA LYS A 474 15.35 10.38 22.65
C LYS A 474 14.84 11.78 22.96
N ALA A 475 14.23 12.46 22.00
CA ALA A 475 13.69 13.80 22.20
C ALA A 475 12.39 13.80 23.02
N PHE A 476 11.55 12.77 22.87
CA PHE A 476 10.26 12.66 23.54
C PHE A 476 10.25 11.44 24.48
N THR A 477 10.24 11.70 25.78
CA THR A 477 10.28 10.65 26.83
C THR A 477 8.96 9.89 26.99
N ASP A 478 7.87 10.45 26.46
CA ASP A 478 6.49 9.98 26.57
C ASP A 478 5.94 9.41 25.23
N ILE A 479 6.85 9.10 24.30
CA ILE A 479 6.53 8.45 23.03
C ILE A 479 5.84 7.10 23.25
N GLY A 480 4.73 6.88 22.55
CA GLY A 480 3.92 5.67 22.66
C GLY A 480 2.89 5.68 23.79
N VAL A 481 2.83 6.73 24.61
CA VAL A 481 1.83 6.85 25.68
C VAL A 481 0.55 7.46 25.12
N SER A 482 -0.59 6.85 25.43
CA SER A 482 -1.89 7.35 24.97
C SER A 482 -2.16 8.79 25.46
N GLY A 483 -2.53 9.69 24.55
CA GLY A 483 -2.84 11.09 24.85
C GLY A 483 -1.65 12.06 24.80
N THR A 484 -0.45 11.58 24.45
CA THR A 484 0.73 12.43 24.24
C THR A 484 0.86 12.93 22.81
N GLU A 485 1.91 13.70 22.50
CA GLU A 485 2.17 14.22 21.16
C GLU A 485 2.40 13.09 20.12
N TYR A 486 3.02 11.98 20.55
CA TYR A 486 3.35 10.83 19.70
C TYR A 486 2.81 9.53 20.32
N PRO A 487 1.49 9.29 20.28
CA PRO A 487 0.88 8.20 21.02
C PRO A 487 1.14 6.81 20.40
N ALA A 488 1.61 6.73 19.16
CA ALA A 488 1.85 5.49 18.40
C ALA A 488 0.71 4.45 18.57
N PRO A 489 -0.55 4.81 18.25
CA PRO A 489 -1.71 4.00 18.61
C PRO A 489 -1.70 2.61 17.96
N TYR A 490 -1.08 2.48 16.79
CA TYR A 490 -0.95 1.20 16.11
C TYR A 490 0.04 0.25 16.79
N ALA A 491 1.04 0.74 17.52
CA ALA A 491 1.97 -0.13 18.24
C ALA A 491 1.23 -0.96 19.30
N ILE A 492 0.32 -0.32 20.05
CA ILE A 492 -0.57 -0.98 21.02
C ILE A 492 -1.48 -1.99 20.30
N VAL A 493 -2.06 -1.62 19.16
CA VAL A 493 -2.93 -2.51 18.38
C VAL A 493 -2.17 -3.77 17.92
N TYR A 494 -0.95 -3.62 17.39
CA TYR A 494 -0.14 -4.75 16.94
C TYR A 494 0.30 -5.64 18.10
N ARG A 495 0.66 -5.05 19.25
CA ARG A 495 0.96 -5.84 20.45
C ARG A 495 -0.24 -6.66 20.91
N ASN A 496 -1.42 -6.05 20.99
CA ASN A 496 -2.65 -6.76 21.36
C ASN A 496 -3.01 -7.86 20.34
N MET A 497 -2.69 -7.68 19.05
CA MET A 497 -2.82 -8.75 18.05
C MET A 497 -1.86 -9.90 18.32
N ALA A 498 -0.64 -9.61 18.79
CA ALA A 498 0.34 -10.63 19.13
C ALA A 498 -0.02 -11.41 20.38
N ILE A 499 -0.58 -10.75 21.41
CA ILE A 499 -1.17 -11.41 22.57
C ILE A 499 -2.29 -12.36 22.12
N LEU A 500 -3.24 -11.84 21.33
CA LEU A 500 -4.33 -12.65 20.80
C LEU A 500 -3.85 -13.83 19.95
N GLY A 501 -2.76 -13.65 19.19
CA GLY A 501 -2.16 -14.73 18.41
C GLY A 501 -1.59 -15.84 19.27
N VAL A 502 -0.98 -15.49 20.41
CA VAL A 502 -0.48 -16.46 21.38
C VAL A 502 -1.62 -17.21 22.07
N ASP A 503 -2.70 -16.52 22.42
CA ASP A 503 -3.88 -17.15 23.06
C ASP A 503 -4.68 -18.06 22.11
N GLY A 504 -4.39 -17.97 20.81
CA GLY A 504 -4.92 -18.84 19.77
C GLY A 504 -6.34 -18.52 19.32
N PHE A 505 -6.85 -19.31 18.37
CA PHE A 505 -8.14 -19.09 17.73
C PHE A 505 -9.35 -19.25 18.66
N SER A 506 -9.17 -19.85 19.85
CA SER A 506 -10.19 -19.94 20.91
C SER A 506 -10.58 -18.57 21.46
N SER A 507 -9.70 -17.58 21.35
CA SER A 507 -9.93 -16.21 21.82
C SER A 507 -10.70 -15.36 20.80
N LEU A 508 -10.97 -15.89 19.60
CA LEU A 508 -11.76 -15.18 18.58
C LEU A 508 -13.25 -15.16 18.93
N PRO A 509 -13.97 -14.12 18.46
CA PRO A 509 -15.42 -14.08 18.57
C PRO A 509 -16.09 -15.31 17.96
N LYS A 510 -17.27 -15.69 18.50
CA LYS A 510 -18.02 -16.86 18.01
C LYS A 510 -18.29 -16.75 16.51
N HIS A 511 -18.20 -17.85 15.77
CA HIS A 511 -18.42 -17.91 14.32
C HIS A 511 -17.43 -17.10 13.44
N CYS A 512 -16.45 -16.39 14.01
CA CYS A 512 -15.46 -15.63 13.23
C CYS A 512 -14.68 -16.53 12.26
N LEU A 513 -14.16 -17.66 12.75
CA LEU A 513 -13.43 -18.64 11.92
C LEU A 513 -14.31 -19.25 10.82
N THR A 514 -15.56 -19.60 11.14
CA THR A 514 -16.51 -20.15 10.17
C THR A 514 -16.72 -19.18 9.02
N LEU A 515 -16.92 -17.89 9.33
CA LEU A 515 -17.02 -16.86 8.30
C LEU A 515 -15.73 -16.74 7.49
N CYS A 516 -14.56 -16.81 8.12
CA CYS A 516 -13.28 -16.79 7.40
C CYS A 516 -13.19 -17.93 6.36
N TYR A 517 -13.54 -19.17 6.73
CA TYR A 517 -13.53 -20.29 5.79
C TYR A 517 -14.52 -20.09 4.63
N ILE A 518 -15.73 -19.57 4.90
CA ILE A 518 -16.73 -19.27 3.86
C ILE A 518 -16.19 -18.23 2.88
N PHE A 519 -15.63 -17.13 3.38
CA PHE A 519 -15.11 -16.05 2.54
C PHE A 519 -13.85 -16.47 1.76
N PHE A 520 -12.99 -17.28 2.36
CA PHE A 520 -11.84 -17.88 1.67
C PHE A 520 -12.29 -18.76 0.49
N ALA A 521 -13.26 -19.67 0.73
CA ALA A 521 -13.81 -20.52 -0.32
C ALA A 521 -14.55 -19.70 -1.40
N ALA A 522 -15.28 -18.66 -1.00
CA ALA A 522 -15.95 -17.75 -1.92
C ALA A 522 -14.96 -17.01 -2.83
N ALA A 523 -13.81 -16.55 -2.31
CA ALA A 523 -12.78 -15.90 -3.13
C ALA A 523 -12.22 -16.84 -4.20
N ILE A 524 -11.97 -18.10 -3.86
CA ILE A 524 -11.53 -19.13 -4.82
C ILE A 524 -12.64 -19.39 -5.87
N ALA A 525 -13.89 -19.55 -5.42
CA ALA A 525 -15.02 -19.82 -6.29
C ALA A 525 -15.30 -18.66 -7.28
N ILE A 526 -15.22 -17.41 -6.82
CA ILE A 526 -15.40 -16.23 -7.68
C ILE A 526 -14.33 -16.17 -8.77
N ASN A 527 -13.07 -16.41 -8.41
CA ASN A 527 -11.99 -16.43 -9.40
C ASN A 527 -12.11 -17.60 -10.39
N LEU A 528 -12.49 -18.79 -9.90
CA LEU A 528 -12.75 -19.93 -10.77
C LEU A 528 -13.92 -19.67 -11.73
N ALA A 529 -15.02 -19.10 -11.23
CA ALA A 529 -16.15 -18.71 -12.05
C ALA A 529 -15.74 -17.67 -13.11
N ARG A 530 -14.88 -16.71 -12.74
CA ARG A 530 -14.36 -15.70 -13.66
C ARG A 530 -13.53 -16.30 -14.80
N ASP A 531 -12.70 -17.29 -14.50
CA ASP A 531 -11.84 -17.94 -15.47
C ASP A 531 -12.57 -18.92 -16.39
N LEU A 532 -13.66 -19.55 -15.90
CA LEU A 532 -14.49 -20.46 -16.69
C LEU A 532 -15.58 -19.73 -17.50
N ALA A 533 -15.96 -18.52 -17.08
CA ALA A 533 -17.01 -17.76 -17.74
C ALA A 533 -16.55 -17.17 -19.09
N PRO A 534 -17.47 -17.02 -20.07
CA PRO A 534 -17.19 -16.31 -21.30
C PRO A 534 -16.72 -14.87 -21.03
N PRO A 535 -15.87 -14.26 -21.88
CA PRO A 535 -15.32 -12.92 -21.67
C PRO A 535 -16.38 -11.83 -21.43
N LYS A 536 -17.56 -11.99 -22.05
CA LYS A 536 -18.71 -11.09 -21.88
C LYS A 536 -19.34 -11.13 -20.49
N VAL A 537 -19.19 -12.24 -19.77
CA VAL A 537 -19.70 -12.42 -18.39
C VAL A 537 -18.58 -12.18 -17.38
N ALA A 538 -17.36 -12.65 -17.66
CA ALA A 538 -16.19 -12.47 -16.80
C ALA A 538 -15.87 -11.00 -16.48
N ARG A 539 -16.23 -10.06 -17.36
CA ARG A 539 -16.10 -8.60 -17.14
C ARG A 539 -17.00 -8.04 -16.04
N PHE A 540 -18.06 -8.75 -15.65
CA PHE A 540 -18.99 -8.35 -14.59
C PHE A 540 -18.74 -9.09 -13.27
N ILE A 541 -17.93 -10.15 -13.29
CA ILE A 541 -17.60 -10.91 -12.08
C ILE A 541 -16.58 -10.08 -11.27
N PRO A 542 -16.89 -9.78 -9.99
CA PRO A 542 -16.05 -8.92 -9.18
C PRO A 542 -14.71 -9.57 -8.85
N LEU A 543 -13.78 -8.74 -8.40
CA LEU A 543 -12.44 -9.11 -7.96
C LEU A 543 -12.43 -9.25 -6.43
N PRO A 544 -12.31 -10.46 -5.87
CA PRO A 544 -12.32 -10.66 -4.42
C PRO A 544 -11.24 -9.86 -3.69
N MET A 545 -10.04 -9.72 -4.27
CA MET A 545 -8.98 -8.87 -3.71
C MET A 545 -9.43 -7.40 -3.54
N ALA A 546 -10.07 -6.84 -4.57
CA ALA A 546 -10.56 -5.46 -4.53
C ALA A 546 -11.72 -5.30 -3.53
N MET A 547 -12.58 -6.32 -3.41
CA MET A 547 -13.67 -6.35 -2.43
C MET A 547 -13.17 -6.38 -0.98
N ALA A 548 -11.99 -6.95 -0.72
CA ALA A 548 -11.47 -7.11 0.64
C ALA A 548 -10.97 -5.81 1.28
N ILE A 549 -10.53 -4.83 0.48
CA ILE A 549 -9.95 -3.58 0.99
C ILE A 549 -10.96 -2.79 1.86
N PRO A 550 -12.22 -2.57 1.43
CA PRO A 550 -13.24 -1.91 2.24
C PRO A 550 -13.59 -2.61 3.55
N PHE A 551 -13.47 -3.96 3.62
CA PHE A 551 -13.82 -4.71 4.83
C PHE A 551 -12.99 -4.24 6.04
N TYR A 552 -11.76 -3.81 5.78
CA TYR A 552 -10.86 -3.29 6.80
C TYR A 552 -10.97 -1.77 6.97
N ILE A 553 -10.96 -1.00 5.88
CA ILE A 553 -10.75 0.46 5.92
C ILE A 553 -12.06 1.24 6.10
N GLY A 554 -13.11 0.87 5.37
CA GLY A 554 -14.32 1.70 5.23
C GLY A 554 -14.87 1.69 3.81
N SER A 555 -16.10 2.18 3.62
CA SER A 555 -16.70 2.34 2.29
C SER A 555 -16.49 3.72 1.66
N TYR A 556 -15.97 4.70 2.41
CA TYR A 556 -15.83 6.09 1.94
C TYR A 556 -14.94 6.21 0.70
N PHE A 557 -13.71 5.69 0.73
CA PHE A 557 -12.79 5.76 -0.40
C PHE A 557 -13.30 4.96 -1.62
N ALA A 558 -14.13 3.93 -1.40
CA ALA A 558 -14.75 3.16 -2.47
C ALA A 558 -15.72 4.00 -3.29
N ILE A 559 -16.44 4.92 -2.63
CA ILE A 559 -17.35 5.88 -3.27
C ILE A 559 -16.53 6.86 -4.11
N ASP A 560 -15.46 7.42 -3.56
CA ASP A 560 -14.57 8.34 -4.26
C ASP A 560 -13.95 7.72 -5.52
N MET A 561 -13.43 6.48 -5.41
CA MET A 561 -12.91 5.74 -6.56
C MET A 561 -14.01 5.43 -7.60
N PHE A 562 -15.22 5.10 -7.15
CA PHE A 562 -16.34 4.84 -8.06
C PHE A 562 -16.76 6.11 -8.82
N ILE A 563 -16.77 7.28 -8.16
CA ILE A 563 -17.03 8.58 -8.80
C ILE A 563 -15.99 8.85 -9.90
N GLY A 564 -14.71 8.58 -9.65
CA GLY A 564 -13.67 8.66 -10.69
C GLY A 564 -13.99 7.84 -11.94
N THR A 565 -14.48 6.60 -11.74
CA THR A 565 -14.94 5.76 -12.84
C THR A 565 -16.16 6.32 -13.54
N VAL A 566 -17.14 6.85 -12.81
CA VAL A 566 -18.33 7.49 -13.42
C VAL A 566 -17.92 8.70 -14.27
N ILE A 567 -16.97 9.51 -13.81
CA ILE A 567 -16.43 10.65 -14.57
C ILE A 567 -15.86 10.18 -15.91
N VAL A 568 -15.00 9.16 -15.90
CA VAL A 568 -14.39 8.63 -17.14
C VAL A 568 -15.44 7.96 -18.03
N PHE A 569 -16.38 7.23 -17.45
CA PHE A 569 -17.45 6.57 -18.20
C PHE A 569 -18.34 7.58 -18.94
N VAL A 570 -18.82 8.62 -18.24
CA VAL A 570 -19.62 9.70 -18.83
C VAL A 570 -18.80 10.46 -19.87
N TRP A 571 -17.52 10.74 -19.60
CA TRP A 571 -16.65 11.40 -20.56
C TRP A 571 -16.44 10.54 -21.82
N GLY A 572 -16.30 9.22 -21.67
CA GLY A 572 -16.21 8.29 -22.79
C GLY A 572 -17.48 8.23 -23.63
N MET A 573 -18.65 8.33 -23.01
CA MET A 573 -19.94 8.42 -23.73
C MET A 573 -20.06 9.71 -24.55
N VAL A 574 -19.53 10.83 -24.04
CA VAL A 574 -19.57 12.11 -24.74
C VAL A 574 -18.49 12.20 -25.83
N ASN A 575 -17.26 11.82 -25.52
CA ASN A 575 -16.14 11.85 -26.46
C ASN A 575 -15.02 10.88 -26.05
N ARG A 576 -15.09 9.65 -26.60
CA ARG A 576 -14.13 8.59 -26.34
C ARG A 576 -12.68 8.97 -26.65
N ALA A 577 -12.42 9.57 -27.82
CA ALA A 577 -11.06 9.96 -28.22
C ALA A 577 -10.42 10.99 -27.26
N LYS A 578 -11.20 11.94 -26.74
CA LYS A 578 -10.70 12.89 -25.72
C LYS A 578 -10.52 12.24 -24.36
N ALA A 579 -11.42 11.35 -23.95
CA ALA A 579 -11.31 10.63 -22.69
C ALA A 579 -10.03 9.78 -22.68
N ASP A 580 -9.79 8.98 -23.71
CA ASP A 580 -8.61 8.13 -23.83
C ASP A 580 -7.31 8.95 -23.85
N ALA A 581 -7.32 10.12 -24.50
CA ALA A 581 -6.16 11.00 -24.57
C ALA A 581 -5.88 11.80 -23.29
N PHE A 582 -6.90 12.23 -22.53
CA PHE A 582 -6.72 13.19 -21.42
C PHE A 582 -7.07 12.65 -20.04
N ALA A 583 -7.88 11.60 -19.91
CA ALA A 583 -8.25 11.05 -18.61
C ALA A 583 -7.04 10.63 -17.77
N PRO A 584 -6.00 9.94 -18.31
CA PRO A 584 -4.80 9.64 -17.55
C PRO A 584 -4.07 10.90 -17.06
N ALA A 585 -4.04 11.97 -17.86
CA ALA A 585 -3.40 13.24 -17.49
C ALA A 585 -4.19 14.00 -16.42
N VAL A 586 -5.52 14.01 -16.50
CA VAL A 586 -6.41 14.59 -15.47
C VAL A 586 -6.25 13.84 -14.16
N ALA A 587 -6.37 12.51 -14.20
CA ALA A 587 -6.26 11.64 -13.04
C ALA A 587 -4.89 11.76 -12.37
N SER A 588 -3.81 11.75 -13.16
CA SER A 588 -2.45 12.00 -12.66
C SER A 588 -2.35 13.39 -12.03
N GLY A 589 -2.93 14.43 -12.63
CA GLY A 589 -2.98 15.77 -12.06
C GLY A 589 -3.64 15.79 -10.67
N LEU A 590 -4.79 15.13 -10.51
CA LEU A 590 -5.48 15.03 -9.22
C LEU A 590 -4.64 14.29 -8.17
N ILE A 591 -4.12 13.10 -8.50
CA ILE A 591 -3.25 12.32 -7.60
C ILE A 591 -2.01 13.12 -7.21
N CYS A 592 -1.39 13.78 -8.19
CA CYS A 592 -0.14 14.48 -7.96
C CYS A 592 -0.32 15.75 -7.12
N GLY A 593 -1.39 16.51 -7.34
CA GLY A 593 -1.63 17.77 -6.64
C GLY A 593 -1.94 17.56 -5.16
N ASP A 594 -2.81 16.60 -4.84
CA ASP A 594 -3.12 16.21 -3.46
C ASP A 594 -1.92 15.52 -2.78
N GLY A 595 -1.22 14.63 -3.50
CA GLY A 595 0.01 13.99 -3.01
C GLY A 595 1.14 14.98 -2.69
N ILE A 596 1.23 16.10 -3.42
CA ILE A 596 2.20 17.17 -3.14
C ILE A 596 1.73 18.11 -2.03
N TRP A 597 0.43 18.39 -1.89
CA TRP A 597 -0.11 19.18 -0.77
C TRP A 597 0.18 18.53 0.60
N THR A 598 0.23 17.20 0.64
CA THR A 598 0.61 16.43 1.83
C THR A 598 1.94 16.88 2.45
N LEU A 599 2.91 17.35 1.63
CA LEU A 599 4.21 17.81 2.11
C LEU A 599 4.11 19.08 2.96
N PRO A 600 3.59 20.23 2.46
CA PRO A 600 3.32 21.40 3.27
C PRO A 600 2.45 21.09 4.50
N GLN A 601 1.39 20.30 4.34
CA GLN A 601 0.54 19.90 5.46
C GLN A 601 1.33 19.19 6.57
N SER A 602 2.23 18.29 6.19
CA SER A 602 3.09 17.57 7.13
C SER A 602 4.08 18.51 7.83
N ILE A 603 4.64 19.49 7.11
CA ILE A 603 5.54 20.52 7.65
C ILE A 603 4.78 21.43 8.63
N LEU A 604 3.59 21.91 8.27
CA LEU A 604 2.74 22.71 9.14
C LEU A 604 2.38 21.95 10.42
N ALA A 605 2.03 20.67 10.27
CA ALA A 605 1.78 19.83 11.41
C ALA A 605 3.05 19.65 12.27
N LEU A 606 4.25 19.53 11.68
CA LEU A 606 5.52 19.44 12.42
C LEU A 606 5.81 20.73 13.17
N ALA A 607 5.48 21.87 12.59
CA ALA A 607 5.56 23.19 13.22
C ALA A 607 4.43 23.48 14.23
N LYS A 608 3.59 22.48 14.55
CA LYS A 608 2.43 22.58 15.47
C LYS A 608 1.41 23.65 15.07
N VAL A 609 1.35 23.99 13.78
CA VAL A 609 0.32 24.89 13.25
C VAL A 609 -1.01 24.14 13.19
N LYS A 610 -1.97 24.60 14.00
CA LYS A 610 -3.33 24.05 13.98
C LYS A 610 -4.12 24.69 12.84
N PRO A 611 -4.95 23.91 12.12
CA PRO A 611 -5.86 24.50 11.17
C PRO A 611 -6.88 25.40 11.88
N PRO A 612 -7.26 26.53 11.26
CA PRO A 612 -7.98 27.59 11.95
C PRO A 612 -9.46 27.28 12.20
N ILE A 613 -10.12 26.50 11.34
CA ILE A 613 -11.55 26.22 11.45
C ILE A 613 -11.75 24.72 11.69
N CYS A 614 -12.62 24.36 12.64
CA CYS A 614 -13.16 22.99 12.74
C CYS A 614 -14.59 22.98 12.21
N MET A 615 -14.80 22.36 11.05
CA MET A 615 -16.14 22.14 10.49
C MET A 615 -16.66 20.77 10.91
N LYS A 616 -17.67 20.71 11.80
CA LYS A 616 -18.33 19.47 12.23
C LYS A 616 -19.76 19.37 11.71
N PHE A 617 -20.18 18.15 11.40
CA PHE A 617 -21.53 17.86 10.91
C PHE A 617 -22.31 17.08 11.97
N LEU A 618 -23.32 17.74 12.54
CA LEU A 618 -24.09 17.22 13.67
C LEU A 618 -25.56 17.06 13.28
N SER A 619 -26.26 16.17 13.97
CA SER A 619 -27.72 16.09 13.86
C SER A 619 -28.37 17.37 14.39
N ARG A 620 -29.55 17.72 13.89
CA ARG A 620 -30.28 18.95 14.26
C ARG A 620 -30.45 19.10 15.78
N SER A 621 -30.79 18.01 16.47
CA SER A 621 -30.97 18.00 17.93
C SER A 621 -29.68 18.26 18.69
N VAL A 622 -28.56 17.67 18.24
CA VAL A 622 -27.23 17.92 18.84
C VAL A 622 -26.77 19.34 18.53
N ASN A 623 -27.05 19.84 17.31
CA ASN A 623 -26.68 21.20 16.94
C ASN A 623 -27.45 22.25 17.75
N ALA A 624 -28.74 22.01 18.03
CA ALA A 624 -29.51 22.86 18.94
C ALA A 624 -28.88 22.91 20.34
N LYS A 625 -28.53 21.76 20.92
CA LYS A 625 -27.83 21.70 22.21
C LYS A 625 -26.48 22.43 22.22
N VAL A 626 -25.73 22.34 21.12
CA VAL A 626 -24.45 23.04 20.99
C VAL A 626 -24.67 24.54 20.89
N ASN A 627 -25.67 24.99 20.13
CA ASN A 627 -26.04 26.41 20.06
C ASN A 627 -26.50 26.94 21.42
N ASP A 628 -27.29 26.18 22.16
CA ASP A 628 -27.72 26.56 23.52
C ASP A 628 -26.53 26.62 24.50
N PHE A 629 -25.52 25.77 24.30
CA PHE A 629 -24.29 25.77 25.10
C PHE A 629 -23.34 26.93 24.74
N LEU A 630 -23.27 27.32 23.47
CA LEU A 630 -22.41 28.42 22.99
C LEU A 630 -23.08 29.81 23.09
N GLY A 631 -24.40 29.86 23.22
CA GLY A 631 -25.19 31.08 23.38
C GLY A 631 -25.36 31.53 24.84
N ASN A 632 -24.90 30.74 25.81
CA ASN A 632 -24.64 31.13 27.19
C ASN A 632 -23.14 31.34 27.40
#